data_AF-U7USD4-F1
#
_entry.id   AF-U7USD4-F1
#
_cell.length_a   1.000
_cell.length_b   1.000
_cell.length_c   1.000
_cell.angle_alpha   90.00
_cell.angle_beta   90.00
_cell.angle_gamma   90.00
#
_symmetry.space_group_name_H-M   'P 1'
#
loop_
_entity.id
_entity.type
_entity.pdbx_description
1 polymer ?
#
loop_
_entity_poly.entity_id
_entity_poly.type
_entity_poly.pdbx_seq_one_letter_code
_entity_poly.pdbx_strand_id
1 'polypeptide(L)'
;MTVEDNSNVDKILRVLEELSSTAVRIGILSSAEGEILMIANVHEYGCDIPVTDKMRGYFRGAFGINIKKDTTKIRIPERSFIRSSYDENKGKFRTFDDYLNAVLDMKISVQDFYQIIGNACVNTIKEYIRRGDFEPDSSLTLERKKPKTKPLIDTGRLINAIDYEVIKT
;
A
#
# COMPACT_ATOMS: atom_id res chain seq x y z
N MET A 1 45.50 8.66 37.96
CA MET A 1 45.19 7.79 36.81
C MET A 1 43.72 8.00 36.49
N THR A 2 43.42 8.79 35.46
CA THR A 2 42.05 8.98 34.96
C THR A 2 41.72 7.79 34.08
N VAL A 3 40.64 7.08 34.39
CA VAL A 3 40.13 6.00 33.53
C VAL A 3 39.20 6.65 32.52
N GLU A 4 39.54 6.57 31.24
CA GLU A 4 38.70 7.02 30.13
C GLU A 4 37.92 5.83 29.56
N ASP A 5 36.60 5.99 29.48
CA ASP A 5 35.71 4.99 28.90
C ASP A 5 35.61 5.15 27.38
N ASN A 6 36.04 4.13 26.64
CA ASN A 6 35.99 4.05 25.18
C ASN A 6 34.94 3.07 24.64
N SER A 7 34.06 2.57 25.51
CA SER A 7 33.10 1.51 25.17
C SER A 7 31.96 1.97 24.26
N ASN A 8 31.73 3.28 24.12
CA ASN A 8 30.63 3.87 23.33
C ASN A 8 29.22 3.37 23.71
N VAL A 9 29.05 2.79 24.90
CA VAL A 9 27.77 2.18 25.35
C VAL A 9 26.63 3.19 25.31
N ASP A 10 26.86 4.43 25.74
CA ASP A 10 25.85 5.50 25.71
C ASP A 10 25.29 5.77 24.32
N LYS A 11 26.14 5.69 23.28
CA LYS A 11 25.70 5.91 21.90
C LYS A 11 24.83 4.76 21.42
N ILE A 12 25.23 3.52 21.74
CA ILE A 12 24.48 2.32 21.38
C ILE A 12 23.11 2.33 22.08
N LEU A 13 23.04 2.70 23.36
CA LEU A 13 21.78 2.81 24.08
C LEU A 13 20.81 3.80 23.44
N ARG A 14 21.31 4.97 22.99
CA ARG A 14 20.48 5.95 22.25
C ARG A 14 19.98 5.41 20.93
N VAL A 15 20.83 4.70 20.18
CA VAL A 15 20.45 4.07 18.91
C VAL A 15 19.37 3.01 19.13
N LEU A 16 19.50 2.18 20.17
CA LEU A 16 18.49 1.17 20.51
C LEU A 16 17.17 1.81 20.95
N GLU A 17 17.23 2.88 21.74
CA GLU A 17 16.05 3.66 22.13
C GLU A 17 15.36 4.25 20.89
N GLU A 18 16.11 4.86 19.98
CA GLU A 18 15.57 5.42 18.75
C GLU A 18 15.00 4.34 17.81
N LEU A 19 15.66 3.18 17.69
CA LEU A 19 15.14 2.03 16.93
C LEU A 19 13.82 1.53 17.50
N SER A 20 13.74 1.35 18.83
CA SER A 20 12.55 0.83 19.50
C SER A 20 11.38 1.82 19.52
N SER A 21 11.66 3.12 19.46
CA SER A 21 10.66 4.20 19.47
C SER A 21 10.30 4.73 18.08
N THR A 22 10.77 4.09 17.01
CA THR A 22 10.49 4.50 15.63
C THR A 22 9.82 3.36 14.88
N ALA A 23 8.86 3.69 14.03
CA ALA A 23 8.16 2.73 13.17
C ALA A 23 7.90 3.31 11.78
N VAL A 24 7.63 2.44 10.82
CA VAL A 24 7.23 2.85 9.47
C VAL A 24 5.78 2.46 9.23
N ARG A 25 4.96 3.43 8.84
CA ARG A 25 3.61 3.20 8.31
C ARG A 25 3.69 3.15 6.79
N ILE A 26 3.14 2.11 6.19
CA ILE A 26 3.11 1.94 4.73
C ILE A 26 1.66 1.80 4.28
N GLY A 27 1.29 2.45 3.19
CA GLY A 27 -0.02 2.32 2.58
C GLY A 27 -0.41 3.57 1.81
N ILE A 28 -1.70 3.86 1.80
CA ILE A 28 -2.20 5.15 1.31
C ILE A 28 -2.48 6.01 2.53
N LEU A 29 -1.65 7.04 2.69
CA LEU A 29 -1.65 7.90 3.87
C LEU A 29 -2.80 8.92 3.83
N SER A 30 -3.18 9.46 4.98
CA SER A 30 -4.29 10.43 5.10
C SER A 30 -4.02 11.78 4.40
N SER A 31 -2.79 12.02 3.96
CA SER A 31 -2.44 13.12 3.05
C SER A 31 -2.97 12.91 1.63
N ALA A 32 -3.35 11.68 1.27
CA ALA A 32 -4.01 11.39 0.00
C ALA A 32 -5.45 11.90 -0.02
N GLU A 33 -5.93 12.27 -1.21
CA GLU A 33 -7.31 12.69 -1.43
C GLU A 33 -8.32 11.62 -0.97
N GLY A 34 -9.42 12.03 -0.35
CA GLY A 34 -10.44 11.11 0.19
C GLY A 34 -11.04 10.16 -0.85
N GLU A 35 -11.10 10.58 -2.11
CA GLU A 35 -11.52 9.71 -3.22
C GLU A 35 -10.57 8.52 -3.41
N ILE A 36 -9.25 8.74 -3.33
CA ILE A 36 -8.25 7.69 -3.51
C ILE A 36 -8.29 6.71 -2.33
N LEU A 37 -8.47 7.20 -1.11
CA LEU A 37 -8.64 6.35 0.07
C LEU A 37 -9.88 5.45 -0.06
N MET A 38 -11.00 5.99 -0.54
CA MET A 38 -12.21 5.21 -0.82
C MET A 38 -11.94 4.14 -1.89
N ILE A 39 -11.36 4.52 -3.03
CA ILE A 39 -11.04 3.58 -4.13
C ILE A 39 -10.13 2.46 -3.64
N ALA A 40 -9.11 2.80 -2.86
CA ALA A 40 -8.18 1.84 -2.31
C ALA A 40 -8.84 0.87 -1.34
N ASN A 41 -9.70 1.34 -0.44
CA ASN A 41 -10.45 0.46 0.46
C ASN A 41 -11.38 -0.48 -0.30
N VAL A 42 -12.11 0.04 -1.28
CA VAL A 42 -13.01 -0.76 -2.13
C VAL A 42 -12.23 -1.84 -2.87
N HIS A 43 -11.02 -1.54 -3.35
CA HIS A 43 -10.20 -2.53 -4.02
C HIS A 43 -9.51 -3.49 -3.05
N GLU A 44 -9.01 -3.04 -1.90
CA GLU A 44 -8.29 -3.90 -0.94
C GLU A 44 -9.20 -4.95 -0.29
N TYR A 45 -10.50 -4.66 -0.15
CA TYR A 45 -11.46 -5.54 0.55
C TYR A 45 -12.67 -5.97 -0.29
N GLY A 46 -12.85 -5.40 -1.49
CA GLY A 46 -14.06 -5.57 -2.28
C GLY A 46 -15.24 -4.75 -1.75
N CYS A 47 -16.31 -4.68 -2.54
CA CYS A 47 -17.52 -3.97 -2.14
C CYS A 47 -18.77 -4.54 -2.83
N ASP A 48 -19.83 -4.76 -2.06
CA ASP A 48 -21.15 -5.07 -2.58
C ASP A 48 -22.03 -3.82 -2.53
N ILE A 49 -22.39 -3.31 -3.71
CA ILE A 49 -23.20 -2.10 -3.84
C ILE A 49 -24.65 -2.50 -4.07
N PRO A 50 -25.59 -2.17 -3.17
CA PRO A 50 -27.00 -2.47 -3.41
C PRO A 50 -27.54 -1.66 -4.59
N VAL A 51 -28.25 -2.33 -5.50
CA VAL A 51 -28.79 -1.68 -6.70
C VAL A 51 -30.12 -1.03 -6.40
N THR A 52 -30.18 0.29 -6.61
CA THR A 52 -31.39 1.10 -6.48
C THR A 52 -32.03 1.35 -7.84
N ASP A 53 -33.32 1.69 -7.86
CA ASP A 53 -34.02 2.02 -9.12
C ASP A 53 -33.42 3.24 -9.82
N LYS A 54 -32.96 4.23 -9.05
CA LYS A 54 -32.21 5.38 -9.57
C LYS A 54 -30.93 4.93 -10.29
N MET A 55 -30.20 3.97 -9.70
CA MET A 55 -29.02 3.40 -10.32
C MET A 55 -29.36 2.65 -11.62
N ARG A 56 -30.46 1.88 -11.67
CA ARG A 56 -30.91 1.23 -12.90
C ARG A 56 -31.21 2.23 -14.01
N GLY A 57 -31.91 3.32 -13.69
CA GLY A 57 -32.17 4.42 -14.61
C GLY A 57 -30.87 5.07 -15.11
N TYR A 58 -29.92 5.32 -14.21
CA TYR A 58 -28.62 5.88 -14.55
C TYR A 58 -27.82 4.96 -15.48
N PHE A 59 -27.68 3.66 -15.17
CA PHE A 59 -26.94 2.73 -16.03
C PHE A 59 -27.57 2.58 -17.42
N ARG A 60 -28.90 2.65 -17.52
CA ARG A 60 -29.59 2.69 -18.81
C ARG A 60 -29.25 3.95 -19.59
N GLY A 61 -29.35 5.13 -18.96
CA GLY A 61 -29.16 6.42 -19.63
C GLY A 61 -27.70 6.73 -19.96
N ALA A 62 -26.79 6.51 -19.01
CA ALA A 62 -25.38 6.85 -19.14
C ALA A 62 -24.59 5.79 -19.95
N PHE A 63 -24.95 4.52 -19.80
CA PHE A 63 -24.14 3.41 -20.33
C PHE A 63 -24.90 2.49 -21.29
N GLY A 64 -26.20 2.71 -21.52
CA GLY A 64 -27.02 1.82 -22.35
C GLY A 64 -27.26 0.43 -21.73
N ILE A 65 -26.92 0.23 -20.46
CA ILE A 65 -26.97 -1.08 -19.80
C ILE A 65 -28.28 -1.22 -19.03
N ASN A 66 -29.03 -2.27 -19.37
CA ASN A 66 -30.21 -2.67 -18.62
C ASN A 66 -29.84 -3.70 -17.54
N ILE A 67 -29.69 -3.23 -16.30
CA ILE A 67 -29.54 -4.13 -15.15
C ILE A 67 -30.87 -4.87 -14.95
N LYS A 68 -30.81 -6.21 -14.87
CA LYS A 68 -32.01 -7.04 -14.65
C LYS A 68 -32.67 -6.70 -13.30
N LYS A 69 -33.99 -6.88 -13.22
CA LYS A 69 -34.79 -6.52 -12.02
C LYS A 69 -34.45 -7.38 -10.81
N ASP A 70 -34.05 -8.62 -11.03
CA ASP A 70 -33.63 -9.59 -10.01
C ASP A 70 -32.22 -9.30 -9.46
N THR A 71 -31.41 -8.49 -10.15
CA THR A 71 -30.06 -8.14 -9.67
C THR A 71 -30.15 -7.11 -8.55
N THR A 72 -29.96 -7.56 -7.32
CA THR A 72 -30.06 -6.75 -6.09
C THR A 72 -28.77 -6.04 -5.69
N LYS A 73 -27.60 -6.52 -6.16
CA LYS A 73 -26.29 -5.92 -5.87
C LYS A 73 -25.34 -5.97 -7.06
N ILE A 74 -24.47 -4.98 -7.17
CA ILE A 74 -23.27 -4.98 -8.04
C ILE A 74 -22.09 -5.30 -7.15
N ARG A 75 -21.35 -6.36 -7.49
CA ARG A 75 -20.16 -6.79 -6.75
C ARG A 75 -18.90 -6.25 -7.41
N ILE A 76 -18.08 -5.55 -6.63
CA ILE A 76 -16.70 -5.19 -6.95
C ILE A 76 -15.81 -6.22 -6.24
N PRO A 77 -15.00 -7.01 -6.98
CA PRO A 77 -14.15 -8.03 -6.37
C PRO A 77 -13.04 -7.41 -5.51
N GLU A 78 -12.63 -8.14 -4.47
CA GLU A 78 -11.43 -7.86 -3.69
C GLU A 78 -10.18 -8.05 -4.57
N ARG A 79 -9.23 -7.16 -4.40
CA ARG A 79 -7.91 -7.13 -5.03
C ARG A 79 -6.92 -6.67 -3.98
N SER A 80 -6.68 -7.52 -2.98
CA SER A 80 -5.89 -7.26 -1.76
C SER A 80 -4.40 -6.97 -2.03
N PHE A 81 -4.10 -5.86 -2.67
CA PHE A 81 -2.77 -5.50 -3.15
C PHE A 81 -1.78 -5.16 -2.04
N ILE A 82 -2.25 -4.70 -0.87
CA ILE A 82 -1.38 -4.45 0.29
C ILE A 82 -1.16 -5.75 1.06
N ARG A 83 -2.25 -6.41 1.50
CA ARG A 83 -2.18 -7.61 2.34
C ARG A 83 -1.51 -8.77 1.62
N SER A 84 -1.91 -9.07 0.39
CA SER A 84 -1.32 -10.19 -0.35
C SER A 84 0.13 -9.89 -0.73
N SER A 85 0.48 -8.63 -0.99
CA SER A 85 1.88 -8.24 -1.18
C SER A 85 2.70 -8.50 0.08
N TYR A 86 2.19 -8.11 1.26
CA TYR A 86 2.85 -8.42 2.53
C TYR A 86 3.00 -9.93 2.74
N ASP A 87 1.93 -10.71 2.56
CA ASP A 87 1.97 -12.15 2.78
C ASP A 87 2.95 -12.88 1.87
N GLU A 88 3.06 -12.47 0.60
CA GLU A 88 4.04 -13.03 -0.35
C GLU A 88 5.48 -12.61 -0.02
N ASN A 89 5.67 -11.39 0.51
CA ASN A 89 6.99 -10.78 0.61
C ASN A 89 7.55 -10.71 2.05
N LYS A 90 6.80 -11.10 3.07
CA LYS A 90 7.24 -11.03 4.48
C LYS A 90 8.54 -11.79 4.78
N GLY A 91 8.84 -12.84 3.99
CA GLY A 91 10.12 -13.56 4.08
C GLY A 91 11.34 -12.73 3.66
N LYS A 92 11.14 -11.70 2.82
CA LYS A 92 12.21 -10.81 2.36
C LYS A 92 12.67 -9.84 3.43
N PHE A 93 11.93 -9.64 4.52
CA PHE A 93 12.36 -8.70 5.56
C PHE A 93 13.67 -9.06 6.25
N ARG A 94 14.10 -10.33 6.18
CA ARG A 94 15.44 -10.75 6.59
C ARG A 94 16.56 -10.07 5.80
N THR A 95 16.30 -9.54 4.61
CA THR A 95 17.31 -8.77 3.85
C THR A 95 17.63 -7.43 4.50
N PHE A 96 16.88 -7.02 5.54
CA PHE A 96 17.17 -5.82 6.30
C PHE A 96 18.17 -6.03 7.44
N ASP A 97 18.57 -7.27 7.73
CA ASP A 97 19.50 -7.59 8.82
C ASP A 97 20.86 -6.90 8.62
N ASP A 98 21.36 -6.83 7.39
CA ASP A 98 22.61 -6.13 7.07
C ASP A 98 22.51 -4.63 7.33
N TYR A 99 21.35 -4.02 7.04
CA TYR A 99 21.10 -2.61 7.34
C TYR A 99 20.93 -2.37 8.84
N LEU A 100 20.30 -3.30 9.57
CA LEU A 100 20.20 -3.23 11.02
C LEU A 100 21.60 -3.26 11.66
N ASN A 101 22.46 -4.17 11.22
CA ASN A 101 23.86 -4.21 11.66
C ASN A 101 24.60 -2.90 11.34
N ALA A 102 24.36 -2.31 10.17
CA ALA A 102 24.93 -1.01 9.82
C ALA A 102 24.46 0.13 10.74
N VAL A 103 23.22 0.09 11.24
CA VAL A 103 22.73 1.04 12.26
C VAL A 103 23.43 0.82 13.60
N LEU A 104 23.55 -0.44 14.04
CA LEU A 104 24.22 -0.78 15.30
C LEU A 104 25.71 -0.39 15.28
N ASP A 105 26.35 -0.51 14.12
CA ASP A 105 27.72 -0.05 13.85
C ASP A 105 27.82 1.48 13.67
N MET A 106 26.71 2.22 13.75
CA MET A 106 26.61 3.67 13.50
C MET A 106 27.11 4.10 12.10
N LYS A 107 27.05 3.20 11.12
CA LYS A 107 27.41 3.46 9.72
C LYS A 107 26.28 4.15 8.94
N ILE A 108 25.04 3.93 9.35
CA ILE A 108 23.85 4.63 8.86
C ILE A 108 23.00 5.09 10.05
N SER A 109 22.18 6.14 9.86
CA SER A 109 21.28 6.60 10.92
C SER A 109 20.05 5.68 11.04
N VAL A 110 19.38 5.71 12.20
CA VAL A 110 18.09 5.03 12.40
C VAL A 110 17.04 5.54 11.41
N GLN A 111 17.06 6.84 11.13
CA GLN A 111 16.18 7.48 10.16
C GLN A 111 16.42 6.92 8.74
N ASP A 112 17.68 6.78 8.31
CA ASP A 112 18.00 6.22 6.98
C ASP A 112 17.59 4.76 6.89
N PHE A 113 17.78 3.98 7.95
CA PHE A 113 17.33 2.58 8.02
C PHE A 113 15.83 2.43 7.78
N TYR A 114 15.01 3.22 8.49
CA TYR A 114 13.57 3.19 8.30
C TYR A 114 13.13 3.74 6.94
N GLN A 115 13.84 4.72 6.37
CA GLN A 115 13.59 5.16 4.99
C GLN A 115 13.90 4.07 3.96
N ILE A 116 14.99 3.31 4.15
CA ILE A 116 15.34 2.17 3.29
C ILE A 116 14.22 1.13 3.33
N ILE A 117 13.75 0.77 4.52
CA ILE A 117 12.64 -0.17 4.70
C ILE A 117 11.37 0.35 4.03
N GLY A 118 10.97 1.60 4.30
CA GLY A 118 9.77 2.21 3.75
C GLY A 118 9.77 2.23 2.22
N ASN A 119 10.86 2.68 1.61
CA ASN A 119 11.05 2.67 0.16
C ASN A 119 10.95 1.25 -0.42
N ALA A 120 11.62 0.28 0.20
CA ALA A 120 11.60 -1.10 -0.24
C ALA A 120 10.18 -1.71 -0.16
N CYS A 121 9.43 -1.43 0.90
CA CYS A 121 8.04 -1.86 1.05
C CYS A 121 7.12 -1.22 0.00
N VAL A 122 7.20 0.09 -0.22
CA VAL A 122 6.42 0.79 -1.24
C VAL A 122 6.71 0.22 -2.63
N ASN A 123 7.99 0.02 -2.96
CA ASN A 123 8.39 -0.58 -4.24
C ASN A 123 7.86 -2.01 -4.37
N THR A 124 7.90 -2.80 -3.30
CA THR A 124 7.37 -4.17 -3.29
C THR A 124 5.87 -4.20 -3.59
N ILE A 125 5.09 -3.30 -2.99
CA ILE A 125 3.64 -3.17 -3.27
C ILE A 125 3.41 -2.72 -4.72
N LYS A 126 4.13 -1.70 -5.19
CA LYS A 126 4.01 -1.20 -6.58
C LYS A 126 4.34 -2.30 -7.60
N GLU A 127 5.37 -3.09 -7.37
CA GLU A 127 5.72 -4.24 -8.20
C GLU A 127 4.65 -5.34 -8.13
N TYR A 128 4.14 -5.65 -6.94
CA TYR A 128 3.02 -6.58 -6.78
C TYR A 128 1.79 -6.17 -7.59
N ILE A 129 1.44 -4.88 -7.59
CA ILE A 129 0.34 -4.35 -8.43
C ILE A 129 0.61 -4.55 -9.92
N ARG A 130 1.84 -4.34 -10.38
CA ARG A 130 2.21 -4.46 -11.80
C ARG A 130 2.17 -5.92 -12.29
N ARG A 131 2.68 -6.84 -11.48
CA ARG A 131 2.81 -8.26 -11.85
C ARG A 131 1.61 -9.11 -11.47
N GLY A 132 0.90 -8.74 -10.40
CA GLY A 132 -0.18 -9.51 -9.80
C GLY A 132 -1.29 -9.87 -10.78
N ASP A 133 -1.85 -11.05 -10.58
CA ASP A 133 -3.01 -11.54 -11.31
C ASP A 133 -4.26 -11.28 -10.48
N PHE A 134 -4.90 -10.13 -10.74
CA PHE A 134 -6.09 -9.69 -10.04
C PHE A 134 -7.34 -10.03 -10.86
N GLU A 135 -8.47 -10.23 -10.17
CA GLU A 135 -9.77 -10.39 -10.82
C GLU A 135 -10.00 -9.30 -11.88
N PRO A 136 -10.33 -9.69 -13.12
CA PRO A 136 -10.33 -8.78 -14.27
C PRO A 136 -11.35 -7.65 -14.09
N ASP A 137 -11.07 -6.53 -14.74
CA ASP A 137 -12.02 -5.43 -14.81
C ASP A 137 -13.25 -5.85 -15.62
N SER A 138 -14.42 -5.35 -15.22
CA SER A 138 -15.66 -5.60 -15.97
C SER A 138 -15.54 -5.05 -17.40
N SER A 139 -16.26 -5.62 -18.36
CA SER A 139 -16.28 -5.12 -19.75
C SER A 139 -16.60 -3.63 -19.81
N LEU A 140 -17.54 -3.19 -18.96
CA LEU A 140 -17.94 -1.79 -18.82
C LEU A 140 -16.78 -0.88 -18.40
N THR A 141 -15.97 -1.34 -17.44
CA THR A 141 -14.79 -0.60 -16.97
C THR A 141 -13.71 -0.57 -18.05
N LEU A 142 -13.44 -1.70 -18.71
CA LEU A 142 -12.43 -1.81 -19.77
C LEU A 142 -12.71 -0.96 -21.00
N GLU A 143 -13.99 -0.72 -21.34
CA GLU A 143 -14.38 0.17 -22.44
C GLU A 143 -14.03 1.64 -22.15
N ARG A 144 -14.08 2.04 -20.88
CA ARG A 144 -13.81 3.42 -20.44
C ARG A 144 -12.34 3.68 -20.15
N LYS A 145 -11.64 2.64 -19.73
CA LYS A 145 -10.21 2.67 -19.41
C LYS A 145 -9.37 2.85 -20.66
N LYS A 146 -8.62 3.96 -20.73
CA LYS A 146 -7.73 4.27 -21.86
C LYS A 146 -6.39 4.80 -21.35
N PRO A 147 -5.27 4.09 -21.58
CA PRO A 147 -5.13 2.81 -22.30
C PRO A 147 -5.78 1.62 -21.56
N LYS A 148 -5.98 0.50 -22.28
CA LYS A 148 -6.43 -0.76 -21.65
C LYS A 148 -5.28 -1.36 -20.85
N THR A 149 -5.37 -1.23 -19.53
CA THR A 149 -4.36 -1.69 -18.57
C THR A 149 -4.97 -2.68 -17.58
N LYS A 150 -4.11 -3.40 -16.85
CA LYS A 150 -4.51 -4.32 -15.78
C LYS A 150 -5.29 -3.63 -14.65
N PRO A 151 -6.10 -4.36 -13.85
CA PRO A 151 -6.76 -3.81 -12.67
C PRO A 151 -5.82 -3.01 -11.76
N LEU A 152 -6.37 -2.07 -10.98
CA LEU A 152 -5.64 -1.15 -10.08
C LEU A 152 -4.73 -0.11 -10.77
N ILE A 153 -4.49 -0.24 -12.08
CA ILE A 153 -3.70 0.72 -12.88
C ILE A 153 -4.65 1.34 -13.90
N ASP A 154 -5.13 2.56 -13.68
CA ASP A 154 -5.86 3.34 -14.70
C ASP A 154 -5.05 4.59 -15.09
N THR A 155 -5.26 5.71 -14.39
CA THR A 155 -4.48 6.94 -14.53
C THR A 155 -3.13 6.90 -13.81
N GLY A 156 -2.89 5.86 -13.02
CA GLY A 156 -1.75 5.77 -12.11
C GLY A 156 -1.95 6.45 -10.76
N ARG A 157 -3.07 7.17 -10.52
CA ARG A 157 -3.31 7.86 -9.24
C ARG A 157 -3.24 6.92 -8.04
N LEU A 158 -3.88 5.75 -8.11
CA LEU A 158 -3.90 4.78 -7.00
C LEU A 158 -2.50 4.25 -6.66
N ILE A 159 -1.78 3.72 -7.66
CA ILE A 159 -0.43 3.16 -7.45
C ILE A 159 0.55 4.23 -6.98
N ASN A 160 0.43 5.47 -7.47
CA ASN A 160 1.31 6.57 -7.08
C ASN A 160 1.00 7.11 -5.68
N ALA A 161 -0.22 6.91 -5.17
CA ALA A 161 -0.61 7.31 -3.82
C ALA A 161 -0.11 6.36 -2.72
N ILE A 162 0.51 5.23 -3.10
CA ILE A 162 1.14 4.31 -2.15
C ILE A 162 2.48 4.91 -1.72
N ASP A 163 2.58 5.15 -0.43
CA ASP A 163 3.71 5.82 0.20
C ASP A 163 3.98 5.27 1.62
N TYR A 164 4.99 5.83 2.29
CA TYR A 164 5.30 5.52 3.67
C TYR A 164 5.59 6.77 4.50
N GLU A 165 5.46 6.64 5.82
CA GLU A 165 5.83 7.66 6.79
C GLU A 165 6.63 7.01 7.92
N VAL A 166 7.78 7.62 8.26
CA VAL A 166 8.55 7.25 9.45
C VAL A 166 7.98 8.03 10.62
N ILE A 167 7.54 7.33 11.66
CA ILE A 167 6.87 7.90 12.83
C ILE A 167 7.58 7.50 14.11
N LYS A 168 7.43 8.32 15.15
CA LYS A 168 7.80 7.94 16.51
C LYS A 168 6.59 7.31 17.23
N THR A 169 6.82 6.24 17.97
CA THR A 169 5.82 5.46 18.72
C THR A 169 5.92 5.69 20.21
#